data_AF-A0A9D1EBY5-F1
#
_entry.id   AF-A0A9D1EBY5-F1
#
_cell.length_a   1.000
_cell.length_b   1.000
_cell.length_c   1.000
_cell.angle_alpha   90.00
_cell.angle_beta   90.00
_cell.angle_gamma   90.00
#
_symmetry.space_group_name_H-M   'P 1'
#
loop_
_entity.id
_entity.type
_entity.pdbx_description
1 polymer ?
#
loop_
_entity_poly.entity_id
_entity_poly.type
_entity_poly.pdbx_seq_one_letter_code
_entity_poly.pdbx_strand_id
1 'polypeptide(L)'
;MDLLQAIKDDDVETAEWIVKQQLEQDSTNIDLWLKLTLIELQFPFDDYESALKCIEQIYQLSPNYLDALILETEIRWHYLIITEALAKRLEKAIATCDCDEKKSILHYLLSLYYFTERDFEKEKINLEKSIQLCDQYVYPYESLGILLQDSDKEKSKKMFCRALKNVRKIYQKEDFHDFTDFNTYVAEFITGTAISSINYDSIKESAEC
;
A
#
# COMPACT_ATOMS: atom_id res chain seq x y z
N MET A 1 -27.03 13.76 0.07
CA MET A 1 -25.74 13.71 -0.62
C MET A 1 -25.53 12.28 -1.09
N ASP A 2 -25.01 12.06 -2.29
CA ASP A 2 -24.60 10.71 -2.72
C ASP A 2 -23.12 10.46 -2.39
N LEU A 3 -22.67 9.21 -2.51
CA LEU A 3 -21.31 8.82 -2.14
C LEU A 3 -20.25 9.59 -2.94
N LEU A 4 -20.45 9.77 -4.24
CA LEU A 4 -19.49 10.46 -5.10
C LEU A 4 -19.35 11.93 -4.70
N GLN A 5 -20.46 12.57 -4.33
CA GLN A 5 -20.44 13.95 -3.86
C GLN A 5 -19.75 14.06 -2.49
N ALA A 6 -20.01 13.13 -1.57
CA ALA A 6 -19.31 13.09 -0.28
C ALA A 6 -17.78 12.98 -0.46
N ILE A 7 -17.33 12.09 -1.36
CA ILE A 7 -15.90 11.92 -1.68
C ILE A 7 -15.30 13.21 -2.27
N LYS A 8 -16.01 13.89 -3.17
CA LYS A 8 -15.54 15.15 -3.78
C LYS A 8 -15.44 16.30 -2.78
N ASP A 9 -16.31 16.30 -1.78
CA ASP A 9 -16.36 17.32 -0.74
C ASP A 9 -15.42 16.99 0.44
N ASP A 10 -14.66 15.88 0.38
CA ASP A 10 -13.82 15.36 1.46
C ASP A 10 -14.61 15.11 2.77
N ASP A 11 -15.91 14.79 2.62
CA ASP A 11 -16.82 14.52 3.73
C ASP A 11 -16.75 13.03 4.09
N VAL A 12 -15.68 12.68 4.80
CA VAL A 12 -15.34 11.31 5.23
C VAL A 12 -16.44 10.69 6.08
N GLU A 13 -17.03 11.43 7.02
CA GLU A 13 -18.11 10.95 7.90
C GLU A 13 -19.37 10.62 7.09
N THR A 14 -19.74 11.46 6.12
CA THR A 14 -20.89 11.14 5.26
C THR A 14 -20.60 9.97 4.33
N ALA A 15 -19.39 9.87 3.78
CA ALA A 15 -19.00 8.72 2.97
C ALA A 15 -19.08 7.41 3.76
N GLU A 16 -18.57 7.39 5.00
CA GLU A 16 -18.67 6.27 5.94
C GLU A 16 -20.13 5.86 6.18
N TRP A 17 -20.99 6.83 6.54
CA TRP A 17 -22.40 6.58 6.80
C TRP A 17 -23.09 5.97 5.58
N ILE A 18 -22.86 6.51 4.37
CA ILE A 18 -23.46 5.99 3.13
C ILE A 18 -23.00 4.55 2.88
N VAL A 19 -21.71 4.25 3.01
CA VAL A 19 -21.17 2.90 2.78
C VAL A 19 -21.72 1.90 3.80
N LYS A 20 -21.83 2.28 5.08
CA LYS A 20 -22.45 1.45 6.13
C LYS A 20 -23.92 1.13 5.81
N GLN A 21 -24.70 2.12 5.36
CA GLN A 21 -26.09 1.90 4.94
C GLN A 21 -26.20 0.97 3.72
N GLN A 22 -25.25 1.01 2.79
CA GLN A 22 -25.22 0.08 1.65
C GLN A 22 -24.87 -1.34 2.10
N LEU A 23 -23.96 -1.50 3.06
CA LEU A 23 -23.60 -2.79 3.65
C LEU A 23 -24.73 -3.41 4.48
N GLU A 24 -25.62 -2.60 5.08
CA GLU A 24 -26.85 -3.12 5.70
C GLU A 24 -27.79 -3.78 4.68
N GLN A 25 -27.77 -3.31 3.42
CA GLN A 25 -28.57 -3.87 2.34
C GLN A 25 -27.89 -5.07 1.67
N ASP A 26 -26.57 -5.02 1.54
CA ASP A 26 -25.74 -6.10 0.99
C ASP A 26 -24.42 -6.23 1.75
N SER A 27 -24.44 -7.04 2.81
CA SER A 27 -23.26 -7.30 3.63
C SER A 27 -22.25 -8.24 2.96
N THR A 28 -22.56 -8.77 1.77
CA THR A 28 -21.67 -9.67 1.01
C THR A 28 -20.81 -8.94 -0.01
N ASN A 29 -21.01 -7.64 -0.18
CA ASN A 29 -20.28 -6.82 -1.13
C ASN A 29 -18.87 -6.49 -0.63
N ILE A 30 -17.87 -7.20 -1.17
CA ILE A 30 -16.45 -7.02 -0.81
C ILE A 30 -15.95 -5.62 -1.17
N ASP A 31 -16.39 -5.03 -2.28
CA ASP A 31 -15.94 -3.71 -2.70
C ASP A 31 -16.39 -2.61 -1.71
N LEU A 32 -17.58 -2.76 -1.12
CA LEU A 32 -18.04 -1.87 -0.06
C LEU A 32 -17.24 -2.03 1.23
N TRP A 33 -16.87 -3.27 1.59
CA TRP A 33 -15.97 -3.50 2.73
C TRP A 33 -14.57 -2.94 2.51
N LEU A 34 -14.02 -3.01 1.29
CA LEU A 34 -12.76 -2.36 0.93
C LEU A 34 -12.87 -0.84 1.06
N LYS A 35 -13.93 -0.25 0.50
CA LYS A 35 -14.19 1.19 0.64
C LYS A 35 -14.26 1.60 2.11
N LEU A 36 -15.02 0.86 2.91
CA LEU A 36 -15.12 1.15 4.34
C LEU A 36 -13.77 1.03 5.05
N THR A 37 -12.98 0.00 4.72
CA THR A 37 -11.61 -0.15 5.24
C THR A 37 -10.77 1.10 5.01
N LEU A 38 -10.80 1.66 3.79
CA LEU A 38 -10.04 2.86 3.45
C LEU A 38 -10.59 4.13 4.12
N ILE A 39 -11.90 4.24 4.26
CA ILE A 39 -12.58 5.35 4.95
C ILE A 39 -12.20 5.38 6.43
N GLU A 40 -12.20 4.23 7.10
CA GLU A 40 -11.84 4.14 8.53
C GLU A 40 -10.37 4.55 8.78
N LEU A 41 -9.50 4.50 7.76
CA LEU A 41 -8.12 4.98 7.81
C LEU A 41 -7.97 6.50 7.59
N GLN A 42 -9.04 7.23 7.27
CA GLN A 42 -8.98 8.67 7.03
C GLN A 42 -9.25 9.46 8.31
N PHE A 43 -8.69 10.67 8.40
CA PHE A 43 -9.12 11.67 9.37
C PHE A 43 -10.61 12.04 9.12
N PRO A 44 -11.46 12.18 10.16
CA PRO A 44 -11.13 12.25 11.58
C PRO A 44 -11.07 10.91 12.31
N PHE A 45 -11.27 9.78 11.63
CA PHE A 45 -11.30 8.47 12.28
C PHE A 45 -9.90 7.98 12.65
N ASP A 46 -9.00 7.86 11.66
CA ASP A 46 -7.69 7.20 11.81
C ASP A 46 -7.79 5.87 12.61
N ASP A 47 -8.91 5.14 12.44
CA ASP A 47 -9.27 3.96 13.23
C ASP A 47 -8.82 2.68 12.52
N TYR A 48 -7.54 2.36 12.70
CA TYR A 48 -6.94 1.14 12.15
C TYR A 48 -7.54 -0.14 12.74
N GLU A 49 -8.16 -0.11 13.93
CA GLU A 49 -8.84 -1.28 14.49
C GLU A 49 -10.15 -1.56 13.73
N SER A 50 -10.92 -0.52 13.43
CA SER A 50 -12.14 -0.63 12.62
C SER A 50 -11.83 -1.00 11.16
N ALA A 51 -10.75 -0.48 10.59
CA ALA A 51 -10.26 -0.92 9.28
C ALA A 51 -9.91 -2.43 9.27
N LEU A 52 -9.22 -2.93 10.31
CA LEU A 52 -8.90 -4.36 10.43
C LEU A 52 -10.15 -5.23 10.63
N LYS A 53 -11.18 -4.76 11.34
CA LYS A 53 -12.47 -5.46 11.44
C LYS A 53 -13.18 -5.56 10.08
N CYS A 54 -13.10 -4.52 9.24
CA CYS A 54 -13.61 -4.59 7.86
C CYS A 54 -12.88 -5.65 7.04
N ILE A 55 -11.55 -5.71 7.15
CA ILE A 55 -10.72 -6.75 6.53
C ILE A 55 -11.11 -8.16 7.01
N GLU A 56 -11.42 -8.33 8.30
CA GLU A 56 -11.93 -9.61 8.82
C GLU A 56 -13.25 -10.01 8.16
N GLN A 57 -14.17 -9.07 7.90
CA GLN A 57 -15.40 -9.34 7.15
C GLN A 57 -15.08 -9.80 5.72
N ILE A 58 -14.12 -9.16 5.04
CA ILE A 58 -13.68 -9.57 3.71
C ILE A 58 -13.17 -11.01 3.72
N TYR A 59 -12.38 -11.41 4.73
CA TYR A 59 -11.88 -12.78 4.81
C TYR A 59 -12.96 -13.82 5.14
N GLN A 60 -14.02 -13.45 5.87
CA GLN A 60 -15.16 -14.35 6.06
C GLN A 60 -15.87 -14.65 4.73
N LEU A 61 -15.95 -13.66 3.84
CA LEU A 61 -16.54 -13.81 2.51
C LEU A 61 -15.58 -14.45 1.50
N SER A 62 -14.29 -14.13 1.58
CA SER A 62 -13.23 -14.55 0.66
C SER A 62 -11.89 -14.73 1.40
N PRO A 63 -11.59 -15.93 1.92
CA PRO A 63 -10.46 -16.19 2.82
C PRO A 63 -9.05 -15.93 2.30
N ASN A 64 -8.89 -15.62 1.00
CA ASN A 64 -7.59 -15.31 0.39
C ASN A 64 -7.69 -14.09 -0.55
N TYR A 65 -8.59 -13.15 -0.26
CA TYR A 65 -8.74 -11.95 -1.07
C TYR A 65 -7.46 -11.10 -1.01
N LEU A 66 -6.77 -10.98 -2.15
CA LEU A 66 -5.43 -10.40 -2.20
C LEU A 66 -5.40 -8.93 -1.78
N ASP A 67 -6.43 -8.16 -2.14
CA ASP A 67 -6.43 -6.72 -1.86
C ASP A 67 -6.61 -6.45 -0.37
N ALA A 68 -7.36 -7.30 0.33
CA ALA A 68 -7.44 -7.28 1.79
C ALA A 68 -6.10 -7.67 2.45
N LEU A 69 -5.36 -8.64 1.88
CA LEU A 69 -4.04 -9.02 2.37
C LEU A 69 -3.01 -7.89 2.20
N ILE A 70 -3.10 -7.18 1.09
CA ILE A 70 -2.28 -5.99 0.79
C ILE A 70 -2.58 -4.89 1.83
N LEU A 71 -3.85 -4.53 2.03
CA LEU A 71 -4.24 -3.52 3.02
C LEU A 71 -3.88 -3.91 4.45
N GLU A 72 -4.12 -5.16 4.85
CA GLU A 72 -3.78 -5.62 6.20
C GLU A 72 -2.29 -5.48 6.49
N THR A 73 -1.45 -5.85 5.52
CA THR A 73 0.00 -5.75 5.68
C THR A 73 0.42 -4.29 5.78
N GLU A 74 -0.19 -3.42 4.98
CA GLU A 74 0.15 -2.01 4.99
C GLU A 74 -0.27 -1.29 6.28
N ILE A 75 -1.47 -1.54 6.76
CA ILE A 75 -1.94 -1.04 8.06
C ILE A 75 -0.99 -1.50 9.17
N ARG A 76 -0.57 -2.77 9.12
CA ARG A 76 0.34 -3.31 10.13
C ARG A 76 1.76 -2.77 10.02
N TRP A 77 2.23 -2.44 8.83
CA TRP A 77 3.51 -1.78 8.63
C TRP A 77 3.53 -0.38 9.28
N HIS A 78 2.49 0.42 9.03
CA HIS A 78 2.44 1.80 9.51
C HIS A 78 2.06 1.95 10.98
N TYR A 79 1.13 1.12 11.48
CA TYR A 79 0.50 1.34 12.78
C TYR A 79 0.76 0.22 13.80
N LEU A 80 1.24 -0.96 13.37
CA LEU A 80 1.41 -2.14 14.23
C LEU A 80 2.72 -2.90 13.90
N ILE A 81 2.64 -4.23 13.79
CA ILE A 81 3.73 -5.10 13.37
C ILE A 81 3.22 -6.11 12.33
N ILE A 82 4.04 -6.35 11.29
CA ILE A 82 3.84 -7.45 10.35
C ILE A 82 4.25 -8.74 11.06
N THR A 83 3.26 -9.59 11.38
CA THR A 83 3.52 -10.84 12.11
C THR A 83 4.08 -11.93 11.18
N GLU A 84 4.80 -12.91 11.73
CA GLU A 84 5.23 -14.10 10.98
C GLU A 84 4.04 -14.83 10.33
N ALA A 85 2.87 -14.86 10.99
CA ALA A 85 1.66 -15.45 10.43
C ALA A 85 1.17 -14.70 9.17
N LEU A 86 1.27 -13.37 9.16
CA LEU A 86 0.95 -12.56 8.00
C LEU A 86 1.99 -12.72 6.89
N ALA A 87 3.28 -12.78 7.23
CA ALA A 87 4.35 -13.07 6.28
C ALA A 87 4.15 -14.42 5.57
N LYS A 88 3.76 -15.48 6.29
CA LYS A 88 3.41 -16.78 5.69
C LYS A 88 2.21 -16.71 4.74
N ARG A 89 1.25 -15.84 5.02
CA ARG A 89 0.11 -15.59 4.12
C ARG A 89 0.56 -14.87 2.85
N LEU A 90 1.47 -13.91 2.95
CA LEU A 90 2.12 -13.28 1.78
C LEU A 90 2.88 -14.30 0.94
N GLU A 91 3.72 -15.14 1.56
CA GLU A 91 4.46 -16.20 0.85
C GLU A 91 3.53 -17.15 0.09
N LYS A 92 2.44 -17.58 0.74
CA LYS A 92 1.41 -18.41 0.10
C LYS A 92 0.75 -17.68 -1.07
N ALA A 93 0.38 -16.42 -0.89
CA ALA A 93 -0.24 -15.60 -1.93
C ALA A 93 0.71 -15.42 -3.13
N ILE A 94 2.00 -15.17 -2.90
CA ILE A 94 3.05 -15.08 -3.94
C ILE A 94 3.10 -16.37 -4.75
N ALA A 95 3.04 -17.53 -4.09
CA ALA A 95 3.12 -18.83 -4.75
C ALA A 95 1.91 -19.15 -5.66
N THR A 96 0.76 -18.54 -5.39
CA THR A 96 -0.50 -18.81 -6.12
C THR A 96 -0.99 -17.64 -6.98
N CYS A 97 -0.35 -16.46 -6.90
CA CYS A 97 -0.77 -15.29 -7.66
C CYS A 97 -0.29 -15.39 -9.10
N ASP A 98 -1.20 -15.22 -10.06
CA ASP A 98 -0.88 -15.27 -11.50
C ASP A 98 -0.69 -13.89 -12.15
N CYS A 99 -0.75 -12.81 -11.36
CA CYS A 99 -0.55 -11.43 -11.81
C CYS A 99 0.79 -10.92 -11.31
N ASP A 100 1.70 -10.58 -12.24
CA ASP A 100 3.05 -10.12 -11.90
C ASP A 100 3.04 -8.79 -11.16
N GLU A 101 2.11 -7.89 -11.48
CA GLU A 101 1.94 -6.61 -10.77
C GLU A 101 1.55 -6.82 -9.31
N LYS A 102 0.60 -7.72 -9.02
CA LYS A 102 0.23 -8.06 -7.63
C LYS A 102 1.34 -8.84 -6.93
N LYS A 103 1.99 -9.78 -7.63
CA LYS A 103 3.11 -10.54 -7.06
C LYS A 103 4.30 -9.65 -6.72
N SER A 104 4.55 -8.61 -7.52
CA SER A 104 5.54 -7.56 -7.25
C SER A 104 5.21 -6.79 -5.97
N ILE A 105 3.95 -6.38 -5.78
CA ILE A 105 3.48 -5.75 -4.54
C ILE A 105 3.67 -6.69 -3.33
N LEU A 106 3.28 -7.96 -3.46
CA LEU A 106 3.41 -8.92 -2.36
C LEU A 106 4.88 -9.16 -1.97
N HIS A 107 5.79 -9.21 -2.95
CA HIS A 107 7.23 -9.26 -2.66
C HIS A 107 7.73 -8.01 -1.95
N TYR A 108 7.29 -6.81 -2.37
CA TYR A 108 7.62 -5.57 -1.67
C TYR A 108 7.13 -5.60 -0.21
N LEU A 109 5.87 -5.94 0.02
CA LEU A 109 5.30 -6.06 1.36
C LEU A 109 6.01 -7.11 2.23
N LEU A 110 6.42 -8.24 1.64
CA LEU A 110 7.22 -9.25 2.34
C LEU A 110 8.64 -8.74 2.68
N SER A 111 9.18 -7.83 1.88
CA SER A 111 10.46 -7.19 2.19
C SER A 111 10.38 -6.32 3.45
N LEU A 112 9.25 -5.62 3.66
CA LEU A 112 9.01 -4.82 4.86
C LEU A 112 9.02 -5.68 6.13
N TYR A 113 8.48 -6.89 6.07
CA TYR A 113 8.60 -7.86 7.16
C TYR A 113 10.08 -8.18 7.47
N TYR A 114 10.87 -8.52 6.45
CA TYR A 114 12.29 -8.85 6.67
C TYR A 114 13.13 -7.65 7.13
N PHE A 115 12.75 -6.44 6.72
CA PHE A 115 13.32 -5.21 7.30
C PHE A 115 13.07 -5.14 8.81
N THR A 116 11.83 -5.39 9.28
CA THR A 116 11.53 -5.39 10.73
C THR A 116 12.27 -6.48 11.49
N GLU A 117 12.49 -7.65 10.87
CA GLU A 117 13.26 -8.76 11.43
C GLU A 117 14.77 -8.56 11.30
N ARG A 118 15.22 -7.50 10.62
CA ARG A 118 16.64 -7.22 10.30
C ARG A 118 17.31 -8.34 9.49
N ASP A 119 16.54 -9.07 8.69
CA ASP A 119 17.03 -10.08 7.73
C ASP A 119 17.27 -9.41 6.38
N PHE A 120 18.32 -8.59 6.31
CA PHE A 120 18.65 -7.74 5.16
C PHE A 120 18.91 -8.52 3.86
N GLU A 121 19.36 -9.77 3.97
CA GLU A 121 19.55 -10.63 2.79
C GLU A 121 18.19 -11.02 2.18
N LYS A 122 17.21 -11.39 3.01
CA LYS A 122 15.86 -11.69 2.50
C LYS A 122 15.09 -10.45 2.11
N GLU A 123 15.28 -9.33 2.79
CA GLU A 123 14.74 -8.03 2.37
C GLU A 123 15.20 -7.73 0.93
N LYS A 124 16.51 -7.76 0.69
CA LYS A 124 17.10 -7.53 -0.64
C LYS A 124 16.54 -8.46 -1.71
N ILE A 125 16.51 -9.77 -1.44
CA ILE A 125 15.98 -10.77 -2.38
C ILE A 125 14.54 -10.45 -2.78
N ASN A 126 13.71 -10.01 -1.83
CA ASN A 126 12.31 -9.68 -2.11
C ASN A 126 12.16 -8.36 -2.85
N LEU A 127 12.96 -7.35 -2.54
CA LEU A 127 13.02 -6.10 -3.30
C LEU A 127 13.44 -6.34 -4.76
N GLU A 128 14.48 -7.14 -4.98
CA GLU A 128 14.96 -7.49 -6.33
C GLU A 128 13.90 -8.27 -7.13
N LYS A 129 13.17 -9.20 -6.48
CA LYS A 129 12.05 -9.91 -7.12
C LYS A 129 10.89 -8.97 -7.45
N SER A 130 10.54 -8.06 -6.53
CA SER A 130 9.51 -7.06 -6.75
C SER A 130 9.82 -6.22 -8.00
N ILE A 131 11.06 -5.72 -8.10
CA ILE A 131 11.56 -4.94 -9.23
C ILE A 131 11.60 -5.77 -10.53
N GLN A 132 12.02 -7.03 -10.45
CA GLN A 132 12.08 -7.92 -11.63
C GLN A 132 10.68 -8.15 -12.23
N LEU A 133 9.67 -8.30 -11.38
CA LEU A 133 8.28 -8.52 -11.79
C LEU A 133 7.62 -7.24 -12.29
N CYS A 134 7.91 -6.09 -11.66
CA CYS A 134 7.41 -4.79 -12.09
C CYS A 134 8.45 -3.70 -11.83
N ASP A 135 9.09 -3.22 -12.89
CA ASP A 135 10.18 -2.23 -12.83
C ASP A 135 9.69 -0.77 -12.78
N GLN A 136 8.38 -0.60 -12.58
CA GLN A 136 7.66 0.68 -12.65
C GLN A 136 7.24 1.21 -11.27
N TYR A 137 7.36 0.42 -10.21
CA TYR A 137 7.08 0.87 -8.85
C TYR A 137 8.26 1.66 -8.27
N VAL A 138 7.96 2.58 -7.36
CA VAL A 138 8.91 3.53 -6.79
C VAL A 138 9.51 2.98 -5.50
N TYR A 139 8.66 2.58 -4.56
CA TYR A 139 9.11 2.17 -3.22
C TYR A 139 10.03 0.94 -3.19
N PRO A 140 9.89 -0.09 -4.05
CA PRO A 140 10.89 -1.16 -4.11
C PRO A 140 12.31 -0.66 -4.44
N TYR A 141 12.43 0.35 -5.31
CA TYR A 141 13.72 0.97 -5.60
C TYR A 141 14.18 1.87 -4.46
N GLU A 142 13.28 2.65 -3.85
CA GLU A 142 13.62 3.48 -2.69
C GLU A 142 14.17 2.64 -1.54
N SER A 143 13.45 1.57 -1.13
CA SER A 143 13.88 0.66 -0.07
C SER A 143 15.21 -0.02 -0.41
N LEU A 144 15.41 -0.44 -1.65
CA LEU A 144 16.71 -1.01 -2.07
C LEU A 144 17.83 0.04 -2.06
N GLY A 145 17.51 1.29 -2.37
CA GLY A 145 18.41 2.44 -2.25
C GLY A 145 18.87 2.65 -0.81
N ILE A 146 17.91 2.66 0.13
CA ILE A 146 18.17 2.78 1.58
C ILE A 146 19.04 1.61 2.05
N LEU A 147 18.68 0.38 1.70
CA LEU A 147 19.41 -0.83 2.10
C LEU A 147 20.88 -0.83 1.64
N LEU A 148 21.15 -0.25 0.46
CA LEU A 148 22.50 -0.18 -0.12
C LEU A 148 23.30 1.05 0.31
N GLN A 149 22.71 2.00 1.02
CA GLN A 149 23.29 3.33 1.25
C GLN A 149 24.68 3.29 1.90
N ASP A 150 24.88 2.38 2.86
CA ASP A 150 26.15 2.24 3.57
C ASP A 150 27.15 1.29 2.88
N SER A 151 26.66 0.33 2.09
CA SER A 151 27.49 -0.73 1.51
C SER A 151 27.93 -0.44 0.07
N ASP A 152 27.09 0.21 -0.73
CA ASP A 152 27.32 0.50 -2.14
C ASP A 152 26.60 1.81 -2.54
N LYS A 153 27.23 2.95 -2.21
CA LYS A 153 26.69 4.30 -2.45
C LYS A 153 26.34 4.56 -3.91
N GLU A 154 27.12 4.02 -4.86
CA GLU A 154 26.86 4.22 -6.28
C GLU A 154 25.59 3.48 -6.72
N LYS A 155 25.40 2.23 -6.28
CA LYS A 155 24.15 1.50 -6.56
C LYS A 155 22.97 2.12 -5.83
N SER A 156 23.14 2.51 -4.56
CA SER A 156 22.11 3.20 -3.78
C SER A 156 21.57 4.42 -4.54
N LYS A 157 22.48 5.30 -5.00
CA LYS A 157 22.13 6.46 -5.82
C LYS A 157 21.36 6.09 -7.08
N LYS A 158 21.80 5.05 -7.81
CA LYS A 158 21.10 4.55 -9.00
C LYS A 158 19.67 4.07 -8.70
N MET A 159 19.45 3.45 -7.54
CA MET A 159 18.10 3.01 -7.14
C MET A 159 17.18 4.21 -6.89
N PHE A 160 17.63 5.22 -6.14
CA PHE A 160 16.84 6.45 -5.93
C PHE A 160 16.55 7.20 -7.24
N CYS A 161 17.52 7.30 -8.16
CA CYS A 161 17.30 7.87 -9.49
C CYS A 161 16.19 7.12 -10.24
N ARG A 162 16.17 5.78 -10.12
CA ARG A 162 15.18 4.94 -10.78
C ARG A 162 13.81 5.07 -10.13
N ALA A 163 13.75 5.19 -8.81
CA ALA A 163 12.53 5.49 -8.06
C ALA A 163 11.89 6.80 -8.55
N LEU A 164 12.66 7.89 -8.64
CA LEU A 164 12.15 9.18 -9.13
C LEU A 164 11.63 9.13 -10.57
N LYS A 165 12.33 8.40 -11.44
CA LYS A 165 11.91 8.22 -12.84
C LYS A 165 10.56 7.51 -12.96
N ASN A 166 10.22 6.68 -11.98
CA ASN A 166 9.02 5.87 -11.96
C ASN A 166 7.79 6.60 -11.38
N VAL A 167 7.99 7.77 -10.74
CA VAL A 167 6.89 8.61 -10.25
C VAL A 167 6.06 9.12 -11.42
N ARG A 168 4.74 8.87 -11.40
CA ARG A 168 3.80 9.26 -12.47
C ARG A 168 2.95 10.47 -12.09
N LYS A 169 2.64 10.62 -10.80
CA LYS A 169 1.86 11.72 -10.26
C LYS A 169 2.51 12.22 -8.97
N ILE A 170 2.62 13.53 -8.83
CA ILE A 170 2.99 14.19 -7.57
C ILE A 170 1.76 14.98 -7.13
N TYR A 171 1.10 14.52 -6.06
CA TYR A 171 -0.10 15.16 -5.55
C TYR A 171 0.18 16.59 -5.10
N GLN A 172 -0.62 17.51 -5.62
CA GLN A 172 -0.74 18.87 -5.10
C GLN A 172 -1.92 18.95 -4.13
N LYS A 173 -1.94 19.99 -3.29
CA LYS A 173 -2.97 20.17 -2.26
C LYS A 173 -4.39 20.24 -2.84
N GLU A 174 -4.53 20.74 -4.06
CA GLU A 174 -5.82 20.95 -4.74
C GLU A 174 -6.23 19.76 -5.63
N ASP A 175 -5.40 18.72 -5.72
CA ASP A 175 -5.73 17.55 -6.54
C ASP A 175 -6.89 16.77 -5.92
N PHE A 176 -7.85 16.37 -6.77
CA PHE A 176 -8.86 15.41 -6.35
C PHE A 176 -8.19 14.08 -5.98
N HIS A 177 -8.55 13.58 -4.81
CA HIS A 177 -8.07 12.34 -4.23
C HIS A 177 -9.28 11.51 -3.78
N ASP A 178 -9.53 10.37 -4.45
CA ASP A 178 -10.59 9.44 -4.02
C ASP A 178 -10.04 8.56 -2.90
N PHE A 179 -10.25 8.99 -1.65
CA PHE A 179 -9.81 8.28 -0.45
C PHE A 179 -10.52 6.93 -0.24
N THR A 180 -11.46 6.55 -1.12
CA THR A 180 -12.18 5.27 -1.08
C THR A 180 -11.75 4.31 -2.19
N ASP A 181 -10.83 4.72 -3.08
CA ASP A 181 -10.38 3.88 -4.19
C ASP A 181 -9.10 3.11 -3.82
N PHE A 182 -9.20 1.78 -3.88
CA PHE A 182 -8.09 0.89 -3.54
C PHE A 182 -6.86 1.12 -4.43
N ASN A 183 -7.05 1.35 -5.73
CA ASN A 183 -5.92 1.54 -6.63
C ASN A 183 -5.21 2.87 -6.37
N THR A 184 -5.96 3.91 -6.02
CA THR A 184 -5.45 5.21 -5.60
C THR A 184 -4.62 5.07 -4.33
N TYR A 185 -5.14 4.34 -3.34
CA TYR A 185 -4.41 4.04 -2.10
C TYR A 185 -3.12 3.24 -2.37
N VAL A 186 -3.19 2.16 -3.16
CA VAL A 186 -2.03 1.36 -3.55
C VAL A 186 -1.01 2.18 -4.35
N ALA A 187 -1.47 3.06 -5.24
CA ALA A 187 -0.61 3.94 -6.01
C ALA A 187 0.22 4.84 -5.08
N GLU A 188 -0.40 5.34 -4.01
CA GLU A 188 0.20 6.28 -3.07
C GLU A 188 1.07 5.64 -1.99
N PHE A 189 0.52 4.70 -1.24
CA PHE A 189 1.13 4.19 -0.02
C PHE A 189 1.97 2.92 -0.24
N ILE A 190 1.73 2.19 -1.35
CA ILE A 190 2.38 0.88 -1.55
C ILE A 190 3.33 0.85 -2.74
N THR A 191 2.95 1.46 -3.87
CA THR A 191 3.80 1.45 -5.07
C THR A 191 4.59 2.74 -5.26
N GLY A 192 4.13 3.85 -4.67
CA GLY A 192 4.69 5.19 -4.85
C GLY A 192 4.61 5.71 -6.29
N THR A 193 3.74 5.15 -7.14
CA THR A 193 3.58 5.63 -8.52
C THR A 193 2.81 6.96 -8.57
N ALA A 194 1.98 7.22 -7.57
CA ALA A 194 1.54 8.56 -7.21
C ALA A 194 2.12 8.85 -5.82
N ILE A 195 2.62 10.05 -5.51
CA ILE A 195 3.14 10.35 -4.16
C ILE A 195 2.87 11.81 -3.78
N SER A 196 2.92 12.11 -2.49
CA SER A 196 2.94 13.48 -2.01
C SER A 196 4.21 14.22 -2.46
N SER A 197 4.14 15.55 -2.57
CA SER A 197 5.31 16.39 -2.84
C SER A 197 6.41 16.21 -1.79
N ILE A 198 6.03 16.03 -0.53
CA ILE A 198 6.96 15.78 0.59
C ILE A 198 7.76 14.50 0.36
N ASN A 199 7.10 13.40 0.02
CA ASN A 199 7.78 12.12 -0.23
C ASN A 199 8.65 12.22 -1.49
N TYR A 200 8.18 12.90 -2.54
CA TYR A 200 8.96 13.12 -3.76
C TYR A 200 10.27 13.86 -3.47
N ASP A 201 10.20 14.95 -2.69
CA ASP A 201 11.38 15.75 -2.35
C ASP A 201 12.37 14.97 -1.46
N SER A 202 11.87 14.14 -0.52
CA SER A 202 12.71 13.24 0.29
C SER A 202 13.53 12.26 -0.56
N ILE A 203 12.90 11.61 -1.54
CA ILE A 203 13.61 10.70 -2.46
C ILE A 203 14.63 11.49 -3.30
N LYS A 204 14.26 12.71 -3.74
CA LYS A 204 15.11 13.58 -4.55
C LYS A 204 16.38 14.02 -3.81
N GLU A 205 16.28 14.35 -2.53
CA GLU A 205 17.44 14.66 -1.68
C GLU A 205 18.40 13.47 -1.58
N SER A 206 17.87 12.26 -1.48
CA SER A 206 18.67 11.01 -1.41
C SER A 206 19.29 10.63 -2.76
N ALA A 207 18.67 11.02 -3.87
CA ALA A 207 19.13 10.66 -5.21
C ALA A 207 20.31 11.51 -5.69
N GLU A 208 20.46 12.77 -5.23
CA GLU A 208 21.44 13.72 -5.76
C GLU A 208 21.56 13.70 -7.31
N CYS A 209 20.44 13.51 -8.02
CA CYS A 209 20.39 13.26 -9.46
C CYS A 209 19.75 14.41 -10.24
#